data_AF-A0A218Z645-F1
#
_entry.id   AF-A0A218Z645-F1
#
_cell.length_a   1.000
_cell.length_b   1.000
_cell.length_c   1.000
_cell.angle_alpha   90.00
_cell.angle_beta   90.00
_cell.angle_gamma   90.00
#
_symmetry.space_group_name_H-M   'P 1'
#
loop_
_entity.id
_entity.type
_entity.pdbx_description
1 polymer ?
#
loop_
_entity_poly.entity_id
_entity_poly.type
_entity_poly.pdbx_seq_one_letter_code
_entity_poly.pdbx_strand_id
1 'polypeptide(L)'
;MGSHQRKDLLASIRGQTVVMPNMRPIFEKYTGEPNPNYRALIPVVDRKLESLEPNEKRLAKLKTADFALFASHWWPHADFDQLRIVAYLAIWLFLWDDVLDEPTGEYADNFEAAQSYRKETVQFLADTLGLSASKEMSIVVTYSPFKNFKGFGSRLKLMLEIALGVSPSEKNSLKRFGFLAGLRTWGKQLGTAVKCRLRTKSPNRSPPTASHPIIEGFRVIGDELRTAYTIEQRQNLFEDLKFYIGTTETEQRFHLDGKLPTLKEYWEVRMGTSAVAACLAMIEFTNKIKGPYRSTNHPLLKALSDEANIIVIMQVNPQNSANDMLSLKKEIVQGCLDSLIPLSVSVCGGVQQAIDRAQTDLLAAVDRFDAEAEKILSGPNTTGFSDRELRIFVDGCRDCWVGNFNWSLCTGRYGLDAIDQKGGSFNLSL
;
A
#
# COMPACT_ATOMS: atom_id res chain seq x y z
N MET A 1 -26.88 -0.38 -13.13
CA MET A 1 -26.41 0.93 -13.64
C MET A 1 -24.91 0.93 -13.94
N GLY A 2 -24.03 0.39 -13.08
CA GLY A 2 -22.56 0.43 -13.25
C GLY A 2 -22.01 0.00 -14.63
N SER A 3 -22.54 -1.07 -15.25
CA SER A 3 -22.05 -1.56 -16.55
C SER A 3 -22.13 -0.53 -17.69
N HIS A 4 -23.14 0.35 -17.71
CA HIS A 4 -23.23 1.42 -18.72
C HIS A 4 -22.18 2.50 -18.45
N GLN A 5 -22.11 2.96 -17.19
CA GLN A 5 -21.11 3.94 -16.73
C GLN A 5 -19.66 3.50 -16.99
N ARG A 6 -19.33 2.21 -16.82
CA ARG A 6 -18.01 1.65 -17.18
C ARG A 6 -17.73 1.75 -18.69
N LYS A 7 -18.72 1.45 -19.54
CA LYS A 7 -18.57 1.54 -21.00
C LYS A 7 -18.41 2.98 -21.46
N ASP A 8 -19.22 3.90 -20.93
CA ASP A 8 -19.18 5.32 -21.29
C ASP A 8 -17.84 5.95 -20.87
N LEU A 9 -17.36 5.65 -19.64
CA LEU A 9 -16.06 6.09 -19.15
C LEU A 9 -14.91 5.53 -20.01
N LEU A 10 -14.90 4.22 -20.29
CA LEU A 10 -13.88 3.60 -21.14
C LEU A 10 -13.86 4.19 -22.55
N ALA A 11 -15.03 4.41 -23.14
CA ALA A 11 -15.18 5.04 -24.46
C ALA A 11 -14.70 6.50 -24.48
N SER A 12 -14.84 7.23 -23.36
CA SER A 12 -14.30 8.58 -23.24
C SER A 12 -12.78 8.65 -23.13
N ILE A 13 -12.10 7.56 -22.70
CA ILE A 13 -10.64 7.55 -22.49
C ILE A 13 -9.91 6.93 -23.70
N ARG A 14 -10.42 5.83 -24.25
CA ARG A 14 -9.78 5.04 -25.30
C ARG A 14 -9.66 5.82 -26.61
N GLY A 15 -8.52 5.67 -27.28
CA GLY A 15 -8.18 6.35 -28.52
C GLY A 15 -7.57 7.73 -28.33
N GLN A 16 -7.48 8.24 -27.10
CA GLN A 16 -6.75 9.47 -26.80
C GLN A 16 -5.23 9.23 -26.77
N THR A 17 -4.47 10.29 -27.02
CA THR A 17 -3.04 10.34 -26.72
C THR A 17 -2.82 11.45 -25.71
N VAL A 18 -2.22 11.10 -24.57
CA VAL A 18 -1.95 12.00 -23.44
C VAL A 18 -0.45 12.23 -23.29
N VAL A 19 -0.08 13.37 -22.72
CA VAL A 19 1.30 13.68 -22.33
C VAL A 19 1.48 13.28 -20.89
N MET A 20 2.38 12.33 -20.64
CA MET A 20 2.85 12.01 -19.30
C MET A 20 3.96 12.98 -18.91
N PRO A 21 3.87 13.63 -17.74
CA PRO A 21 4.80 14.68 -17.37
C PRO A 21 6.10 14.13 -16.80
N ASN A 22 7.19 14.85 -17.00
CA ASN A 22 8.48 14.54 -16.40
C ASN A 22 8.43 14.65 -14.88
N MET A 23 8.48 13.52 -14.19
CA MET A 23 8.60 13.47 -12.74
C MET A 23 10.03 13.39 -12.21
N ARG A 24 11.04 13.15 -13.05
CA ARG A 24 12.44 12.99 -12.61
C ARG A 24 12.88 14.09 -11.63
N PRO A 25 12.56 15.39 -11.81
CA PRO A 25 12.93 16.44 -10.86
C PRO A 25 12.35 16.28 -9.44
N ILE A 26 11.29 15.50 -9.26
CA ILE A 26 10.69 15.21 -7.94
C ILE A 26 11.56 14.22 -7.15
N PHE A 27 12.17 13.25 -7.84
CA PHE A 27 12.88 12.11 -7.24
C PHE A 27 14.40 12.24 -7.33
N GLU A 28 14.94 12.86 -8.38
CA GLU A 28 16.39 13.07 -8.57
C GLU A 28 16.99 14.06 -7.57
N LYS A 29 16.19 14.86 -6.85
CA LYS A 29 16.64 15.59 -5.65
C LYS A 29 16.98 14.68 -4.46
N TYR A 30 16.64 13.40 -4.55
CA TYR A 30 16.90 12.36 -3.54
C TYR A 30 17.55 11.14 -4.21
N THR A 31 18.77 11.29 -4.73
CA THR A 31 19.50 10.16 -5.34
C THR A 31 19.87 9.11 -4.29
N GLY A 32 19.36 7.89 -4.45
CA GLY A 32 19.79 6.71 -3.72
C GLY A 32 20.27 5.62 -4.68
N GLU A 33 21.53 5.21 -4.57
CA GLU A 33 22.06 4.02 -5.25
C GLU A 33 21.40 2.75 -4.68
N PRO A 34 21.15 1.71 -5.49
CA PRO A 34 20.66 0.43 -4.99
C PRO A 34 21.67 -0.21 -4.03
N ASN A 35 21.16 -0.99 -3.08
CA ASN A 35 21.96 -1.76 -2.13
C ASN A 35 23.12 -2.49 -2.84
N PRO A 36 24.37 -2.39 -2.36
CA PRO A 36 25.54 -2.99 -3.02
C PRO A 36 25.43 -4.52 -3.19
N ASN A 37 24.57 -5.17 -2.42
CA ASN A 37 24.32 -6.61 -2.51
C ASN A 37 23.30 -7.01 -3.59
N TYR A 38 22.72 -6.08 -4.35
CA TYR A 38 21.72 -6.34 -5.41
C TYR A 38 22.09 -7.55 -6.28
N ARG A 39 23.31 -7.57 -6.85
CA ARG A 39 23.77 -8.66 -7.73
C ARG A 39 23.87 -10.02 -7.02
N ALA A 40 24.17 -10.04 -5.72
CA ALA A 40 24.22 -11.26 -4.92
C ALA A 40 22.82 -11.75 -4.51
N LEU A 41 21.84 -10.84 -4.47
CA LEU A 41 20.45 -11.12 -4.11
C LEU A 41 19.65 -11.75 -5.26
N ILE A 42 19.94 -11.41 -6.53
CA ILE A 42 19.28 -11.97 -7.73
C ILE A 42 19.13 -13.51 -7.66
N PRO A 43 20.19 -14.33 -7.52
CA PRO A 43 20.05 -15.78 -7.49
C PRO A 43 19.33 -16.32 -6.23
N VAL A 44 19.15 -15.51 -5.19
CA VAL A 44 18.36 -15.88 -4.01
C VAL A 44 16.87 -15.64 -4.26
N VAL A 45 16.53 -14.51 -4.87
CA VAL A 45 15.18 -14.15 -5.32
C VAL A 45 14.67 -15.12 -6.39
N ASP A 46 15.48 -15.41 -7.40
CA ASP A 46 15.12 -16.34 -8.49
C ASP A 46 14.74 -17.73 -7.96
N ARG A 47 15.56 -18.31 -7.07
CA ARG A 47 15.25 -19.60 -6.44
C ARG A 47 13.99 -19.55 -5.57
N LYS A 48 13.69 -18.40 -4.94
CA LYS A 48 12.45 -18.23 -4.19
C LYS A 48 11.22 -18.19 -5.11
N LEU A 49 11.31 -17.53 -6.26
CA LEU A 49 10.25 -17.54 -7.27
C LEU A 49 10.05 -18.95 -7.86
N GLU A 50 11.14 -19.64 -8.21
CA GLU A 50 11.12 -21.04 -8.70
C GLU A 50 10.45 -22.00 -7.69
N SER A 51 10.57 -21.74 -6.39
CA SER A 51 9.92 -22.55 -5.34
C SER A 51 8.42 -22.27 -5.15
N LEU A 52 7.89 -21.20 -5.75
CA LEU A 52 6.51 -20.72 -5.55
C LEU A 52 5.66 -20.77 -6.81
N GLU A 53 6.24 -20.59 -7.99
CA GLU A 53 5.52 -20.58 -9.27
C GLU A 53 6.03 -21.71 -10.19
N PRO A 54 5.31 -22.86 -10.27
CA PRO A 54 5.67 -23.96 -11.15
C PRO A 54 5.36 -23.71 -12.63
N ASN A 55 4.56 -22.69 -12.98
CA ASN A 55 4.27 -22.35 -14.36
C ASN A 55 5.41 -21.53 -14.97
N GLU A 56 6.21 -22.13 -15.86
CA GLU A 56 7.37 -21.50 -16.49
C GLU A 56 7.08 -20.13 -17.12
N LYS A 57 5.89 -19.93 -17.72
CA LYS A 57 5.50 -18.66 -18.35
C LYS A 57 5.19 -17.58 -17.32
N ARG A 58 4.50 -17.92 -16.22
CA ARG A 58 4.28 -16.99 -15.10
C ARG A 58 5.59 -16.70 -14.37
N LEU A 59 6.41 -17.72 -14.12
CA LEU A 59 7.74 -17.58 -13.52
C LEU A 59 8.64 -16.63 -14.33
N ALA A 60 8.67 -16.77 -15.66
CA ALA A 60 9.40 -15.85 -16.53
C ALA A 60 8.90 -14.40 -16.39
N LYS A 61 7.58 -14.18 -16.39
CA LYS A 61 6.95 -12.85 -16.15
C LYS A 61 7.29 -12.31 -14.75
N LEU A 62 7.33 -13.16 -13.72
CA LEU A 62 7.69 -12.75 -12.36
C LEU A 62 9.16 -12.38 -12.23
N LYS A 63 10.07 -13.09 -12.92
CA LYS A 63 11.50 -12.74 -12.96
C LYS A 63 11.74 -11.38 -13.61
N THR A 64 10.95 -10.98 -14.62
CA THR A 64 11.07 -9.61 -15.17
C THR A 64 10.67 -8.52 -14.18
N ALA A 65 9.98 -8.84 -13.09
CA ALA A 65 9.65 -7.86 -12.05
C ALA A 65 10.85 -7.46 -11.18
N ASP A 66 11.94 -8.23 -11.20
CA ASP A 66 13.17 -7.96 -10.45
C ASP A 66 12.95 -7.49 -9.00
N PHE A 67 12.43 -8.41 -8.18
CA PHE A 67 12.23 -8.18 -6.74
C PHE A 67 13.56 -7.99 -5.98
N ALA A 68 14.70 -8.38 -6.56
CA ALA A 68 16.01 -8.09 -6.00
C ALA A 68 16.32 -6.60 -6.13
N LEU A 69 16.05 -5.99 -7.29
CA LEU A 69 16.17 -4.54 -7.49
C LEU A 69 15.13 -3.76 -6.68
N PHE A 70 13.89 -4.25 -6.56
CA PHE A 70 12.86 -3.65 -5.68
C PHE A 70 13.39 -3.51 -4.25
N ALA A 71 13.82 -4.63 -3.64
CA ALA A 71 14.31 -4.63 -2.28
C ALA A 71 15.59 -3.81 -2.11
N SER A 72 16.48 -3.85 -3.11
CA SER A 72 17.75 -3.09 -3.08
C SER A 72 17.54 -1.59 -3.16
N HIS A 73 16.45 -1.13 -3.77
CA HIS A 73 16.09 0.29 -3.81
C HIS A 73 15.24 0.75 -2.62
N TRP A 74 14.33 -0.09 -2.10
CA TRP A 74 13.52 0.24 -0.92
C TRP A 74 14.31 0.22 0.39
N TRP A 75 15.32 -0.65 0.50
CA TRP A 75 16.17 -0.78 1.68
C TRP A 75 17.66 -0.76 1.30
N PRO A 76 18.17 0.38 0.79
CA PRO A 76 19.53 0.49 0.22
C PRO A 76 20.63 0.27 1.25
N HIS A 77 20.31 0.42 2.54
CA HIS A 77 21.25 0.30 3.67
C HIS A 77 21.14 -1.03 4.44
N ALA A 78 20.28 -1.96 4.01
CA ALA A 78 20.11 -3.25 4.69
C ALA A 78 21.33 -4.18 4.52
N ASP A 79 21.73 -4.85 5.60
CA ASP A 79 22.63 -6.00 5.52
C ASP A 79 21.98 -7.16 4.73
N PHE A 80 22.79 -8.02 4.12
CA PHE A 80 22.32 -9.05 3.17
C PHE A 80 21.21 -9.96 3.71
N ASP A 81 21.28 -10.40 4.98
CA ASP A 81 20.26 -11.24 5.59
C ASP A 81 18.93 -10.50 5.81
N GLN A 82 19.00 -9.22 6.21
CA GLN A 82 17.81 -8.38 6.32
C GLN A 82 17.22 -8.12 4.93
N LEU A 83 18.06 -7.79 3.95
CA LEU A 83 17.69 -7.53 2.56
C LEU A 83 16.98 -8.74 1.91
N ARG A 84 17.49 -9.95 2.15
CA ARG A 84 16.87 -11.22 1.72
C ARG A 84 15.44 -11.38 2.23
N ILE A 85 15.19 -11.01 3.49
CA ILE A 85 13.89 -11.20 4.14
C ILE A 85 12.87 -10.15 3.67
N VAL A 86 13.27 -8.89 3.46
CA VAL A 86 12.40 -7.88 2.85
C VAL A 86 12.12 -8.15 1.37
N ALA A 87 13.07 -8.73 0.62
CA ALA A 87 12.82 -9.24 -0.72
C ALA A 87 11.80 -10.38 -0.72
N TYR A 88 11.86 -11.30 0.25
CA TYR A 88 10.84 -12.34 0.42
C TYR A 88 9.47 -11.77 0.80
N LEU A 89 9.41 -10.69 1.60
CA LEU A 89 8.16 -9.98 1.90
C LEU A 89 7.57 -9.31 0.66
N ALA A 90 8.40 -8.66 -0.17
CA ALA A 90 7.93 -8.10 -1.43
C ALA A 90 7.34 -9.19 -2.33
N ILE A 91 8.08 -10.29 -2.58
CA ILE A 91 7.58 -11.44 -3.35
C ILE A 91 6.26 -11.97 -2.77
N TRP A 92 6.17 -12.10 -1.44
CA TRP A 92 4.98 -12.59 -0.77
C TRP A 92 3.77 -11.67 -0.97
N LEU A 93 3.93 -10.35 -0.79
CA LEU A 93 2.87 -9.37 -1.01
C LEU A 93 2.35 -9.44 -2.45
N PHE A 94 3.23 -9.32 -3.45
CA PHE A 94 2.84 -9.35 -4.86
C PHE A 94 2.17 -10.67 -5.27
N LEU A 95 2.69 -11.81 -4.82
CA LEU A 95 2.10 -13.12 -5.17
C LEU A 95 0.81 -13.43 -4.41
N TRP A 96 0.65 -12.92 -3.19
CA TRP A 96 -0.59 -13.07 -2.43
C TRP A 96 -1.72 -12.23 -3.05
N ASP A 97 -1.39 -11.04 -3.54
CA ASP A 97 -2.29 -10.14 -4.28
C ASP A 97 -2.75 -10.76 -5.62
N ASP A 98 -1.81 -11.30 -6.41
CA ASP A 98 -2.05 -11.95 -7.71
C ASP A 98 -3.02 -13.16 -7.63
N VAL A 99 -3.28 -13.75 -6.44
CA VAL A 99 -4.30 -14.80 -6.22
C VAL A 99 -5.73 -14.23 -6.25
N LEU A 100 -5.88 -12.96 -5.90
CA LEU A 100 -7.16 -12.27 -5.68
C LEU A 100 -7.50 -11.22 -6.74
N ASP A 101 -6.50 -10.56 -7.36
CA ASP A 101 -6.70 -9.43 -8.28
C ASP A 101 -6.44 -9.73 -9.77
N GLU A 102 -5.39 -10.50 -10.11
CA GLU A 102 -5.09 -10.77 -11.53
C GLU A 102 -6.26 -11.56 -12.16
N PRO A 103 -6.70 -11.28 -13.40
CA PRO A 103 -7.85 -11.96 -14.05
C PRO A 103 -7.74 -13.48 -14.25
N THR A 104 -6.61 -14.08 -13.86
CA THR A 104 -6.39 -15.54 -13.82
C THR A 104 -5.96 -16.03 -12.43
N GLY A 105 -6.20 -15.22 -11.39
CA GLY A 105 -5.96 -15.56 -9.99
C GLY A 105 -6.93 -16.62 -9.51
N GLU A 106 -6.48 -17.53 -8.64
CA GLU A 106 -7.23 -18.74 -8.26
C GLU A 106 -8.60 -18.41 -7.63
N TYR A 107 -8.70 -17.29 -6.90
CA TYR A 107 -9.93 -16.89 -6.21
C TYR A 107 -10.48 -15.52 -6.65
N ALA A 108 -9.99 -14.93 -7.74
CA ALA A 108 -10.42 -13.61 -8.21
C ALA A 108 -11.95 -13.54 -8.40
N ASP A 109 -12.52 -14.50 -9.13
CA ASP A 109 -13.97 -14.62 -9.37
C ASP A 109 -14.74 -15.34 -8.23
N ASN A 110 -14.07 -15.79 -7.16
CA ASN A 110 -14.69 -16.60 -6.10
C ASN A 110 -14.55 -15.97 -4.72
N PHE A 111 -15.55 -15.18 -4.33
CA PHE A 111 -15.57 -14.48 -3.05
C PHE A 111 -15.49 -15.41 -1.82
N GLU A 112 -16.15 -16.57 -1.83
CA GLU A 112 -16.18 -17.49 -0.68
C GLU A 112 -14.83 -18.19 -0.46
N ALA A 113 -14.17 -18.61 -1.55
CA ALA A 113 -12.82 -19.13 -1.50
C ALA A 113 -11.82 -18.05 -1.08
N ALA A 114 -11.92 -16.84 -1.66
CA ALA A 114 -11.08 -15.71 -1.29
C ALA A 114 -11.25 -15.31 0.19
N GLN A 115 -12.47 -15.35 0.74
CA GLN A 115 -12.70 -15.14 2.18
C GLN A 115 -12.03 -16.20 3.05
N SER A 116 -12.06 -17.46 2.63
CA SER A 116 -11.37 -18.56 3.31
C SER A 116 -9.85 -18.36 3.29
N TYR A 117 -9.30 -17.99 2.13
CA TYR A 117 -7.88 -17.66 1.93
C TYR A 117 -7.42 -16.49 2.79
N ARG A 118 -8.17 -15.37 2.82
CA ARG A 118 -7.90 -14.21 3.69
C ARG A 118 -7.91 -14.60 5.17
N LYS A 119 -8.92 -15.36 5.60
CA LYS A 119 -9.07 -15.79 7.00
C LYS A 119 -7.92 -16.71 7.43
N GLU A 120 -7.54 -17.68 6.61
CA GLU A 120 -6.40 -18.55 6.88
C GLU A 120 -5.10 -17.73 6.95
N THR A 121 -4.89 -16.82 6.00
CA THR A 121 -3.72 -15.95 5.97
C THR A 121 -3.58 -15.18 7.29
N VAL A 122 -4.62 -14.46 7.73
CA VAL A 122 -4.58 -13.67 8.97
C VAL A 122 -4.26 -14.55 10.19
N GLN A 123 -4.81 -15.76 10.26
CA GLN A 123 -4.50 -16.70 11.35
C GLN A 123 -3.04 -17.18 11.28
N PHE A 124 -2.55 -17.54 10.09
CA PHE A 124 -1.18 -18.00 9.86
C PHE A 124 -0.14 -16.92 10.19
N LEU A 125 -0.39 -15.67 9.81
CA LEU A 125 0.44 -14.51 10.17
C LEU A 125 0.51 -14.35 11.70
N ALA A 126 -0.63 -14.40 12.39
CA ALA A 126 -0.69 -14.29 13.84
C ALA A 126 0.06 -15.42 14.56
N ASP A 127 -0.06 -16.66 14.08
CA ASP A 127 0.63 -17.82 14.65
C ASP A 127 2.15 -17.75 14.44
N THR A 128 2.58 -17.40 13.23
CA THR A 128 4.00 -17.34 12.86
C THR A 128 4.69 -16.21 13.63
N LEU A 129 4.11 -15.01 13.64
CA LEU A 129 4.57 -13.88 14.45
C LEU A 129 4.43 -14.13 15.97
N GLY A 130 3.77 -15.21 16.40
CA GLY A 130 3.66 -15.60 17.81
C GLY A 130 2.67 -14.77 18.62
N LEU A 131 1.70 -14.15 17.96
CA LEU A 131 0.69 -13.25 18.54
C LEU A 131 -0.60 -13.99 18.95
N SER A 132 -0.92 -15.16 18.36
CA SER A 132 -2.15 -15.91 18.71
C SER A 132 -2.27 -16.35 20.18
N ALA A 133 -1.18 -16.28 20.95
CA ALA A 133 -1.17 -16.57 22.38
C ALA A 133 -1.44 -15.33 23.27
N SER A 134 -1.36 -14.10 22.75
CA SER A 134 -1.66 -12.89 23.52
C SER A 134 -3.16 -12.70 23.62
N LYS A 135 -3.75 -13.22 24.69
CA LYS A 135 -5.15 -13.02 25.08
C LYS A 135 -5.44 -11.61 25.64
N GLU A 136 -4.58 -10.64 25.34
CA GLU A 136 -4.89 -9.23 25.52
C GLU A 136 -5.77 -8.81 24.35
N MET A 137 -6.97 -8.31 24.66
CA MET A 137 -7.84 -7.75 23.64
C MET A 137 -7.09 -6.66 22.90
N SER A 138 -6.90 -6.87 21.60
CA SER A 138 -6.71 -5.76 20.67
C SER A 138 -7.84 -4.78 20.94
N ILE A 139 -7.51 -3.64 21.54
CA ILE A 139 -8.37 -2.47 21.43
C ILE A 139 -8.46 -2.24 19.93
N VAL A 140 -9.64 -2.51 19.37
CA VAL A 140 -9.93 -2.14 17.98
C VAL A 140 -9.93 -0.62 17.97
N VAL A 141 -8.75 -0.04 17.81
CA VAL A 141 -8.57 1.32 17.36
C VAL A 141 -9.18 1.29 15.97
N THR A 142 -10.41 1.79 15.88
CA THR A 142 -11.06 1.95 14.60
C THR A 142 -10.15 2.81 13.75
N TYR A 143 -9.65 2.24 12.65
CA TYR A 143 -9.02 3.00 11.60
C TYR A 143 -10.02 4.08 11.18
N SER A 144 -9.77 5.30 11.65
CA SER A 144 -10.50 6.49 11.26
C SER A 144 -9.52 7.32 10.45
N PRO A 145 -9.33 6.99 9.15
CA PRO A 145 -8.46 7.79 8.26
C PRO A 145 -8.88 9.27 8.23
N PHE A 146 -10.12 9.58 8.62
CA PHE A 146 -10.74 10.89 8.57
C PHE A 146 -10.40 11.89 9.69
N LYS A 147 -9.59 11.56 10.71
CA LYS A 147 -9.15 12.61 11.67
C LYS A 147 -8.17 13.60 11.04
N ASN A 148 -7.21 13.12 10.24
CA ASN A 148 -6.23 13.98 9.56
C ASN A 148 -6.72 14.40 8.16
N PHE A 149 -7.61 13.62 7.53
CA PHE A 149 -8.24 13.97 6.24
C PHE A 149 -9.13 15.22 6.27
N LYS A 150 -9.27 15.92 7.43
CA LYS A 150 -9.97 17.21 7.51
C LYS A 150 -9.42 18.27 6.56
N GLY A 151 -8.12 18.24 6.23
CA GLY A 151 -7.51 19.12 5.24
C GLY A 151 -7.98 18.82 3.80
N PHE A 152 -8.23 17.56 3.46
CA PHE A 152 -8.72 17.16 2.15
C PHE A 152 -10.25 17.30 2.04
N GLY A 153 -11.00 16.96 3.08
CA GLY A 153 -12.46 17.10 3.11
C GLY A 153 -12.94 18.56 3.09
N SER A 154 -12.20 19.49 3.71
CA SER A 154 -12.47 20.93 3.58
C SER A 154 -12.07 21.46 2.20
N ARG A 155 -10.98 20.93 1.61
CA ARG A 155 -10.58 21.25 0.22
C ARG A 155 -11.57 20.72 -0.81
N LEU A 156 -12.10 19.51 -0.70
CA LEU A 156 -13.12 18.97 -1.63
C LEU A 156 -14.38 19.84 -1.63
N LYS A 157 -14.75 20.41 -0.47
CA LYS A 157 -15.84 21.39 -0.37
C LYS A 157 -15.49 22.69 -1.09
N LEU A 158 -14.29 23.24 -0.87
CA LEU A 158 -13.79 24.42 -1.58
C LEU A 158 -13.69 24.19 -3.10
N MET A 159 -13.39 22.96 -3.53
CA MET A 159 -13.34 22.59 -4.95
C MET A 159 -14.72 22.57 -5.59
N LEU A 160 -15.77 22.13 -4.88
CA LEU A 160 -17.16 22.29 -5.35
C LEU A 160 -17.55 23.77 -5.44
N GLU A 161 -17.19 24.57 -4.43
CA GLU A 161 -17.53 25.99 -4.37
C GLU A 161 -16.85 26.80 -5.50
N ILE A 162 -15.61 26.45 -5.87
CA ILE A 162 -14.88 27.05 -7.00
C ILE A 162 -15.41 26.56 -8.36
N ALA A 163 -15.68 25.25 -8.52
CA ALA A 163 -16.15 24.67 -9.78
C ALA A 163 -17.59 25.09 -10.16
N LEU A 164 -18.39 25.55 -9.19
CA LEU A 164 -19.78 25.98 -9.40
C LEU A 164 -19.98 27.50 -9.46
N GLY A 165 -18.92 28.30 -9.29
CA GLY A 165 -18.96 29.76 -9.48
C GLY A 165 -19.88 30.53 -8.53
N VAL A 166 -20.12 30.02 -7.31
CA VAL A 166 -21.06 30.63 -6.36
C VAL A 166 -20.33 31.59 -5.39
N SER A 167 -20.74 32.86 -5.40
CA SER A 167 -20.24 33.90 -4.50
C SER A 167 -20.60 33.63 -3.02
N PRO A 168 -19.71 33.92 -2.05
CA PRO A 168 -19.96 33.61 -0.64
C PRO A 168 -20.89 34.62 0.03
N SER A 169 -22.20 34.35 0.02
CA SER A 169 -23.17 35.00 0.89
C SER A 169 -24.16 34.01 1.53
N GLU A 170 -24.46 34.28 2.80
CA GLU A 170 -25.51 33.67 3.63
C GLU A 170 -25.22 32.29 4.26
N LYS A 171 -25.16 32.30 5.60
CA LYS A 171 -25.11 31.11 6.46
C LYS A 171 -26.53 30.70 6.86
N ASN A 172 -26.66 29.41 7.22
CA ASN A 172 -27.78 28.77 7.91
C ASN A 172 -29.05 28.46 7.09
N SER A 173 -29.24 27.19 6.74
CA SER A 173 -30.21 26.33 7.47
C SER A 173 -30.20 24.87 6.94
N LEU A 174 -31.07 24.02 7.51
CA LEU A 174 -31.46 22.67 7.06
C LEU A 174 -30.54 21.46 7.39
N LYS A 175 -30.66 21.07 8.66
CA LYS A 175 -31.08 19.74 9.17
C LYS A 175 -30.42 18.45 8.64
N ARG A 176 -29.88 17.70 9.62
CA ARG A 176 -29.66 16.25 9.63
C ARG A 176 -30.82 15.46 9.00
N PHE A 177 -30.50 14.53 8.10
CA PHE A 177 -31.22 13.26 7.95
C PHE A 177 -30.22 12.09 8.00
N GLY A 178 -30.68 10.92 8.45
CA GLY A 178 -29.82 9.96 9.14
C GLY A 178 -29.31 8.79 8.31
N PHE A 179 -28.12 8.31 8.69
CA PHE A 179 -27.64 6.97 8.36
C PHE A 179 -26.92 6.38 9.59
N LEU A 180 -27.69 5.78 10.50
CA LEU A 180 -27.18 5.27 11.79
C LEU A 180 -27.89 3.98 12.24
N ALA A 181 -28.37 3.18 11.28
CA ALA A 181 -29.15 1.96 11.50
C ALA A 181 -28.36 0.65 11.27
N GLY A 182 -27.15 0.69 10.69
CA GLY A 182 -26.37 -0.52 10.35
C GLY A 182 -25.37 -1.00 11.41
N LEU A 183 -25.09 -0.20 12.46
CA LEU A 183 -23.91 -0.38 13.33
C LEU A 183 -24.21 -0.64 14.82
N ARG A 184 -25.45 -1.01 15.18
CA ARG A 184 -25.87 -1.19 16.60
C ARG A 184 -26.06 -2.62 17.08
N THR A 185 -25.91 -3.62 16.21
CA THR A 185 -26.20 -5.04 16.55
C THR A 185 -24.99 -5.83 17.07
N TRP A 186 -23.79 -5.22 17.12
CA TRP A 186 -22.53 -5.87 17.51
C TRP A 186 -21.96 -5.45 18.88
N GLY A 187 -22.74 -4.72 19.70
CA GLY A 187 -22.23 -4.05 20.91
C GLY A 187 -22.94 -4.38 22.23
N LYS A 188 -23.62 -5.52 22.36
CA LYS A 188 -24.50 -5.79 23.52
C LYS A 188 -24.38 -7.16 24.23
N GLN A 189 -23.29 -7.89 24.02
CA GLN A 189 -22.88 -8.95 24.94
C GLN A 189 -21.36 -8.90 25.15
N LEU A 190 -20.94 -8.54 26.36
CA LEU A 190 -19.71 -8.92 27.08
C LEU A 190 -19.58 -8.00 28.30
N GLY A 191 -20.20 -8.40 29.41
CA GLY A 191 -20.18 -7.66 30.67
C GLY A 191 -19.58 -8.49 31.80
N THR A 192 -18.85 -7.82 32.69
CA THR A 192 -18.22 -8.31 33.93
C THR A 192 -16.89 -9.04 33.76
N ALA A 193 -15.82 -8.41 34.25
CA ALA A 193 -14.48 -8.97 34.35
C ALA A 193 -14.24 -9.58 35.74
N VAL A 194 -13.46 -10.67 35.80
CA VAL A 194 -12.85 -11.17 37.04
C VAL A 194 -11.34 -11.28 36.83
N LYS A 195 -10.57 -10.72 37.77
CA LYS A 195 -9.10 -10.83 37.78
C LYS A 195 -8.68 -12.30 37.94
N CYS A 196 -7.76 -12.78 37.10
CA CYS A 196 -6.86 -13.86 37.49
C CYS A 196 -5.45 -13.59 36.97
N ARG A 197 -4.45 -13.84 37.82
CA ARG A 197 -3.04 -13.49 37.61
C ARG A 197 -2.26 -14.76 37.29
N LEU A 198 -2.15 -15.12 36.01
CA LEU A 198 -1.40 -16.31 35.59
C LEU A 198 -0.40 -16.02 34.47
N ARG A 199 0.88 -16.23 34.80
CA ARG A 199 2.01 -16.31 33.89
C ARG A 199 1.88 -17.60 33.06
N THR A 200 1.47 -17.48 31.79
CA THR A 200 1.44 -18.59 30.84
C THR A 200 2.66 -18.55 29.93
N LYS A 201 3.53 -19.57 30.03
CA LYS A 201 4.49 -19.84 28.95
C LYS A 201 3.70 -20.29 27.73
N SER A 202 3.68 -19.48 26.66
CA SER A 202 3.21 -19.97 25.37
C SER A 202 4.15 -21.07 24.88
N PRO A 203 3.67 -22.24 24.43
CA PRO A 203 4.54 -23.25 23.86
C PRO A 203 5.05 -22.78 22.50
N ASN A 204 6.38 -22.82 22.29
CA ASN A 204 7.00 -22.66 20.97
C ASN A 204 6.67 -23.88 20.09
N ARG A 205 5.42 -23.97 19.62
CA ARG A 205 5.04 -24.80 18.48
C ARG A 205 4.92 -23.87 17.28
N SER A 206 5.63 -24.18 16.20
CA SER A 206 5.44 -23.53 14.91
C SER A 206 3.99 -23.74 14.45
N PRO A 207 3.40 -22.81 13.68
CA PRO A 207 2.09 -23.03 13.08
C PRO A 207 2.07 -24.32 12.25
N PRO A 208 0.92 -24.99 12.10
CA PRO A 208 0.76 -26.04 11.09
C PRO A 208 1.13 -25.52 9.69
N THR A 209 1.44 -26.41 8.76
CA THR A 209 1.62 -26.06 7.35
C THR A 209 0.33 -25.44 6.81
N ALA A 210 0.44 -24.31 6.09
CA ALA A 210 -0.72 -23.69 5.46
C ALA A 210 -1.26 -24.56 4.31
N SER A 211 -2.54 -24.40 3.99
CA SER A 211 -3.18 -25.09 2.85
C SER A 211 -2.62 -24.63 1.51
N HIS A 212 -2.20 -23.37 1.42
CA HIS A 212 -1.78 -22.72 0.18
C HIS A 212 -0.28 -22.35 0.21
N PRO A 213 0.52 -22.67 -0.82
CA PRO A 213 1.98 -22.46 -0.81
C PRO A 213 2.39 -20.99 -0.68
N ILE A 214 1.56 -20.05 -1.16
CA ILE A 214 1.82 -18.61 -1.00
C ILE A 214 1.62 -18.16 0.46
N ILE A 215 0.63 -18.70 1.19
CA ILE A 215 0.49 -18.43 2.64
C ILE A 215 1.69 -19.00 3.40
N GLU A 216 2.04 -20.28 3.13
CA GLU A 216 3.21 -20.95 3.70
C GLU A 216 4.51 -20.19 3.40
N GLY A 217 4.58 -19.51 2.25
CA GLY A 217 5.67 -18.65 1.84
C GLY A 217 6.06 -17.57 2.85
N PHE A 218 5.13 -17.12 3.71
CA PHE A 218 5.40 -16.15 4.78
C PHE A 218 6.21 -16.74 5.95
N ARG A 219 6.23 -18.06 6.15
CA ARG A 219 6.81 -18.68 7.37
C ARG A 219 8.23 -18.19 7.67
N VAL A 220 9.10 -18.19 6.65
CA VAL A 220 10.50 -17.76 6.75
C VAL A 220 10.61 -16.29 7.18
N ILE A 221 9.69 -15.43 6.75
CA ILE A 221 9.63 -14.02 7.12
C ILE A 221 9.19 -13.89 8.58
N GLY A 222 8.09 -14.56 8.95
CA GLY A 222 7.54 -14.49 10.30
C GLY A 222 8.44 -15.11 11.37
N ASP A 223 9.15 -16.20 11.07
CA ASP A 223 10.10 -16.84 12.00
C ASP A 223 11.34 -15.96 12.27
N GLU A 224 11.85 -15.28 11.23
CA GLU A 224 12.92 -14.29 11.39
C GLU A 224 12.44 -13.07 12.19
N LEU A 225 11.28 -12.52 11.85
CA LEU A 225 10.68 -11.40 12.58
C LEU A 225 10.35 -11.75 14.03
N ARG A 226 9.93 -12.98 14.33
CA ARG A 226 9.75 -13.51 15.70
C ARG A 226 11.04 -13.49 16.51
N THR A 227 12.19 -13.56 15.85
CA THR A 227 13.53 -13.52 16.46
C THR A 227 14.08 -12.09 16.55
N ALA A 228 13.86 -11.28 15.51
CA ALA A 228 14.38 -9.92 15.41
C ALA A 228 13.57 -8.89 16.23
N TYR A 229 12.23 -8.91 16.12
CA TYR A 229 11.34 -7.87 16.65
C TYR A 229 10.81 -8.11 18.07
N THR A 230 10.50 -7.00 18.74
CA THR A 230 9.70 -6.99 19.97
C THR A 230 8.27 -7.53 19.71
N ILE A 231 7.47 -7.70 20.76
CA ILE A 231 6.07 -8.12 20.58
C ILE A 231 5.27 -6.97 19.95
N GLU A 232 5.56 -5.74 20.37
CA GLU A 232 4.95 -4.50 19.90
C GLU A 232 5.21 -4.26 18.41
N GLN A 233 6.47 -4.42 17.96
CA GLN A 233 6.83 -4.29 16.54
C GLN A 233 6.12 -5.34 15.67
N ARG A 234 6.00 -6.59 16.16
CA ARG A 234 5.25 -7.64 15.46
C ARG A 234 3.75 -7.35 15.42
N GLN A 235 3.18 -6.81 16.49
CA GLN A 235 1.78 -6.40 16.52
C GLN A 235 1.51 -5.24 15.54
N ASN A 236 2.40 -4.26 15.44
CA ASN A 236 2.29 -3.15 14.49
C ASN A 236 2.22 -3.69 13.04
N LEU A 237 3.22 -4.49 12.63
CA LEU A 237 3.26 -5.10 11.30
C LEU A 237 2.06 -6.01 11.04
N PHE A 238 1.61 -6.77 12.05
CA PHE A 238 0.45 -7.65 11.90
C PHE A 238 -0.84 -6.86 11.65
N GLU A 239 -1.05 -5.71 12.33
CA GLU A 239 -2.22 -4.87 12.06
C GLU A 239 -2.14 -4.19 10.68
N ASP A 240 -0.96 -3.81 10.18
CA ASP A 240 -0.78 -3.31 8.81
C ASP A 240 -1.10 -4.39 7.76
N LEU A 241 -0.54 -5.60 7.91
CA LEU A 241 -0.80 -6.73 7.02
C LEU A 241 -2.28 -7.15 7.05
N LYS A 242 -2.92 -7.11 8.21
CA LYS A 242 -4.35 -7.39 8.39
C LYS A 242 -5.23 -6.28 7.81
N PHE A 243 -4.80 -5.02 7.85
CA PHE A 243 -5.47 -3.92 7.16
C PHE A 243 -5.39 -4.10 5.64
N TYR A 244 -4.20 -4.39 5.10
CA TYR A 244 -3.98 -4.78 3.69
C TYR A 244 -4.93 -5.91 3.26
N ILE A 245 -4.86 -7.07 3.94
CA ILE A 245 -5.71 -8.24 3.65
C ILE A 245 -7.20 -7.88 3.71
N GLY A 246 -7.62 -7.10 4.72
CA GLY A 246 -9.01 -6.66 4.89
C GLY A 246 -9.49 -5.72 3.78
N THR A 247 -8.63 -4.83 3.27
CA THR A 247 -9.01 -3.91 2.18
C THR A 247 -9.21 -4.64 0.85
N THR A 248 -8.47 -5.71 0.56
CA THR A 248 -8.67 -6.52 -0.67
C THR A 248 -10.05 -7.18 -0.74
N GLU A 249 -10.77 -7.37 0.38
CA GLU A 249 -12.19 -7.80 0.33
C GLU A 249 -13.05 -6.74 -0.37
N THR A 250 -12.84 -5.47 -0.03
CA THR A 250 -13.67 -4.37 -0.53
C THR A 250 -13.39 -4.12 -2.01
N GLU A 251 -12.11 -4.23 -2.40
CA GLU A 251 -11.64 -4.22 -3.79
C GLU A 251 -12.30 -5.33 -4.62
N GLN A 252 -12.17 -6.60 -4.20
CA GLN A 252 -12.82 -7.73 -4.86
C GLN A 252 -14.34 -7.58 -4.92
N ARG A 253 -14.98 -7.04 -3.89
CA ARG A 253 -16.43 -6.78 -3.90
C ARG A 253 -16.81 -5.77 -4.97
N PHE A 254 -16.04 -4.70 -5.17
CA PHE A 254 -16.28 -3.74 -6.25
C PHE A 254 -16.11 -4.38 -7.63
N HIS A 255 -15.09 -5.23 -7.80
CA HIS A 255 -14.88 -6.01 -9.02
C HIS A 255 -16.08 -6.90 -9.35
N LEU A 256 -16.47 -7.78 -8.43
CA LEU A 256 -17.57 -8.74 -8.60
C LEU A 256 -18.94 -8.07 -8.79
N ASP A 257 -19.20 -6.96 -8.09
CA ASP A 257 -20.44 -6.18 -8.27
C ASP A 257 -20.45 -5.37 -9.60
N GLY A 258 -19.33 -5.35 -10.35
CA GLY A 258 -19.15 -4.50 -11.54
C GLY A 258 -19.24 -3.00 -11.23
N LYS A 259 -18.94 -2.61 -9.99
CA LYS A 259 -19.08 -1.26 -9.46
C LYS A 259 -17.81 -0.45 -9.78
N LEU A 260 -17.98 0.80 -10.19
CA LEU A 260 -16.89 1.78 -10.11
C LEU A 260 -16.86 2.38 -8.69
N PRO A 261 -15.74 2.33 -7.96
CA PRO A 261 -15.62 3.05 -6.70
C PRO A 261 -15.67 4.55 -6.94
N THR A 262 -16.20 5.31 -5.99
CA THR A 262 -15.97 6.76 -5.94
C THR A 262 -14.51 7.04 -5.60
N LEU A 263 -13.96 8.21 -5.96
CA LEU A 263 -12.60 8.61 -5.57
C LEU A 263 -12.35 8.49 -4.05
N LYS A 264 -13.38 8.70 -3.22
CA LYS A 264 -13.27 8.52 -1.77
C LYS A 264 -13.10 7.04 -1.39
N GLU A 265 -13.92 6.16 -1.94
CA GLU A 265 -13.83 4.71 -1.69
C GLU A 265 -12.54 4.12 -2.25
N TYR A 266 -12.10 4.61 -3.41
CA TYR A 266 -10.80 4.29 -4.01
C TYR A 266 -9.66 4.57 -3.02
N TRP A 267 -9.56 5.79 -2.48
CA TRP A 267 -8.52 6.13 -1.50
C TRP A 267 -8.66 5.36 -0.17
N GLU A 268 -9.89 5.06 0.27
CA GLU A 268 -10.12 4.23 1.46
C GLU A 268 -9.62 2.79 1.31
N VAL A 269 -9.69 2.22 0.10
CA VAL A 269 -9.19 0.88 -0.23
C VAL A 269 -7.70 0.89 -0.53
N ARG A 270 -7.24 1.74 -1.46
CA ARG A 270 -5.86 1.73 -1.96
C ARG A 270 -4.81 2.00 -0.88
N MET A 271 -5.12 2.85 0.10
CA MET A 271 -4.22 3.07 1.24
C MET A 271 -3.91 1.79 2.04
N GLY A 272 -4.76 0.77 1.94
CA GLY A 272 -4.48 -0.58 2.41
C GLY A 272 -3.90 -1.49 1.33
N THR A 273 -4.52 -1.57 0.15
CA THR A 273 -4.13 -2.51 -0.93
C THR A 273 -2.79 -2.18 -1.60
N SER A 274 -2.20 -1.02 -1.31
CA SER A 274 -0.81 -0.70 -1.68
C SER A 274 0.24 -1.48 -0.86
N ALA A 275 -0.14 -2.03 0.30
CA ALA A 275 0.72 -2.67 1.29
C ALA A 275 1.92 -1.83 1.81
N VAL A 276 2.02 -0.55 1.43
CA VAL A 276 3.20 0.30 1.73
C VAL A 276 3.47 0.40 3.23
N ALA A 277 2.43 0.47 4.06
CA ALA A 277 2.58 0.51 5.52
C ALA A 277 3.40 -0.69 6.06
N ALA A 278 3.10 -1.91 5.57
CA ALA A 278 3.83 -3.11 5.96
C ALA A 278 5.29 -3.11 5.47
N CYS A 279 5.59 -2.49 4.32
CA CYS A 279 6.96 -2.29 3.84
C CYS A 279 7.72 -1.23 4.66
N LEU A 280 7.09 -0.10 4.98
CA LEU A 280 7.67 0.93 5.86
C LEU A 280 7.94 0.38 7.27
N ALA A 281 7.08 -0.49 7.77
CA ALA A 281 7.29 -1.20 9.03
C ALA A 281 8.57 -2.08 9.03
N MET A 282 9.19 -2.39 7.88
CA MET A 282 10.46 -3.12 7.79
C MET A 282 11.72 -2.22 7.83
N ILE A 283 11.56 -0.89 7.87
CA ILE A 283 12.69 0.03 8.10
C ILE A 283 13.33 -0.26 9.46
N GLU A 284 12.50 -0.56 10.48
CA GLU A 284 13.00 -0.93 11.81
C GLU A 284 13.81 -2.24 11.77
N PHE A 285 13.37 -3.26 11.02
CA PHE A 285 14.02 -4.56 10.87
C PHE A 285 15.37 -4.45 10.16
N THR A 286 15.38 -3.77 9.01
CA THR A 286 16.57 -3.58 8.19
C THR A 286 17.67 -2.79 8.90
N ASN A 287 17.28 -1.86 9.78
CA ASN A 287 18.20 -1.07 10.61
C ASN A 287 18.42 -1.63 12.03
N LYS A 288 17.86 -2.81 12.34
CA LYS A 288 17.98 -3.52 13.63
C LYS A 288 17.50 -2.68 14.84
N ILE A 289 16.58 -1.75 14.60
CA ILE A 289 15.98 -0.87 15.61
C ILE A 289 15.03 -1.69 16.49
N LYS A 290 15.10 -1.53 17.83
CA LYS A 290 14.30 -2.29 18.79
C LYS A 290 13.75 -1.43 19.90
N GLY A 291 12.43 -1.47 20.07
CA GLY A 291 11.77 -0.86 21.21
C GLY A 291 10.29 -1.24 21.29
N PRO A 292 9.57 -0.76 22.33
CA PRO A 292 8.13 -0.88 22.45
C PRO A 292 7.42 0.18 21.60
N TYR A 293 7.97 0.49 20.42
CA TYR A 293 7.46 1.54 19.54
C TYR A 293 6.09 1.13 19.04
N ARG A 294 5.17 2.09 19.05
CA ARG A 294 3.88 1.96 18.39
C ARG A 294 3.93 2.80 17.11
N SER A 295 4.91 2.54 16.25
CA SER A 295 5.21 3.35 15.06
C SER A 295 3.97 3.59 14.20
N THR A 296 3.18 2.54 13.94
CA THR A 296 1.91 2.60 13.20
C THR A 296 0.77 3.34 13.93
N ASN A 297 0.87 3.53 15.25
CA ASN A 297 -0.15 4.20 16.07
C ASN A 297 0.28 5.58 16.61
N HIS A 298 1.55 5.96 16.50
CA HIS A 298 2.02 7.27 16.95
C HIS A 298 1.59 8.34 15.93
N PRO A 299 0.81 9.38 16.31
CA PRO A 299 0.15 10.26 15.34
C PRO A 299 1.09 10.95 14.35
N LEU A 300 2.31 11.29 14.77
CA LEU A 300 3.30 11.92 13.89
C LEU A 300 3.88 10.93 12.87
N LEU A 301 4.29 9.74 13.32
CA LEU A 301 4.88 8.72 12.45
C LEU A 301 3.82 8.21 11.46
N LYS A 302 2.58 8.03 11.91
CA LYS A 302 1.47 7.70 11.03
C LYS A 302 1.22 8.79 9.97
N ALA A 303 1.27 10.08 10.32
CA ALA A 303 1.11 11.15 9.33
C ALA A 303 2.19 11.10 8.25
N LEU A 304 3.45 10.89 8.64
CA LEU A 304 4.57 10.71 7.72
C LEU A 304 4.41 9.46 6.82
N SER A 305 4.08 8.31 7.41
CA SER A 305 3.85 7.06 6.67
C SER A 305 2.64 7.13 5.74
N ASP A 306 1.58 7.86 6.10
CA ASP A 306 0.41 8.07 5.26
C ASP A 306 0.78 8.90 4.01
N GLU A 307 1.58 9.97 4.15
CA GLU A 307 2.07 10.73 2.99
C GLU A 307 3.05 9.92 2.13
N ALA A 308 3.94 9.12 2.73
CA ALA A 308 4.80 8.20 1.98
C ALA A 308 4.00 7.17 1.15
N ASN A 309 2.92 6.64 1.72
CA ASN A 309 1.99 5.74 1.02
C ASN A 309 1.27 6.44 -0.13
N ILE A 310 0.76 7.66 0.08
CA ILE A 310 0.18 8.49 -0.99
C ILE A 310 1.20 8.72 -2.11
N ILE A 311 2.44 9.08 -1.79
CA ILE A 311 3.50 9.29 -2.78
C ILE A 311 3.74 8.00 -3.60
N VAL A 312 3.80 6.83 -2.97
CA VAL A 312 3.96 5.54 -3.68
C VAL A 312 2.75 5.20 -4.56
N ILE A 313 1.52 5.39 -4.08
CA ILE A 313 0.30 5.15 -4.86
C ILE A 313 0.25 6.04 -6.11
N MET A 314 0.59 7.32 -5.93
CA MET A 314 0.57 8.34 -6.99
C MET A 314 1.81 8.32 -7.90
N GLN A 315 2.80 7.48 -7.60
CA GLN A 315 3.88 7.21 -8.53
C GLN A 315 3.38 6.45 -9.76
N VAL A 316 4.30 6.26 -10.70
CA VAL A 316 4.02 6.52 -12.10
C VAL A 316 4.89 5.54 -12.87
N ASN A 317 4.27 4.49 -13.44
CA ASN A 317 4.91 3.56 -14.36
C ASN A 317 4.02 3.07 -15.55
N PRO A 318 4.22 3.53 -16.81
CA PRO A 318 3.18 3.64 -17.87
C PRO A 318 2.59 2.35 -18.45
N GLN A 319 2.89 1.17 -17.88
CA GLN A 319 2.75 -0.08 -18.61
C GLN A 319 2.59 -1.39 -17.78
N ASN A 320 2.15 -1.39 -16.50
CA ASN A 320 1.39 -2.52 -15.85
C ASN A 320 1.29 -2.55 -14.29
N SER A 321 0.09 -2.43 -13.71
CA SER A 321 -0.28 -2.86 -12.33
C SER A 321 0.72 -2.58 -11.18
N ALA A 322 0.66 -1.34 -10.67
CA ALA A 322 0.70 -1.00 -9.23
C ALA A 322 0.47 0.51 -8.95
N ASN A 323 0.46 1.38 -9.97
CA ASN A 323 0.76 2.82 -9.90
C ASN A 323 -0.17 3.64 -10.83
N ASP A 324 -1.22 4.27 -10.29
CA ASP A 324 -2.47 4.60 -11.02
C ASP A 324 -2.34 5.44 -12.28
N MET A 325 -1.47 6.45 -12.26
CA MET A 325 -1.40 7.39 -13.37
C MET A 325 -1.01 6.72 -14.67
N LEU A 326 -0.45 5.52 -14.55
CA LEU A 326 0.47 5.01 -15.52
C LEU A 326 0.35 3.51 -15.72
N SER A 327 -0.10 2.71 -14.75
CA SER A 327 -0.73 1.43 -15.12
C SER A 327 -1.97 1.63 -16.04
N LEU A 328 -2.47 2.88 -16.14
CA LEU A 328 -3.45 3.42 -17.08
C LEU A 328 -3.48 2.74 -18.46
N LYS A 329 -2.35 2.57 -19.18
CA LYS A 329 -2.42 1.93 -20.51
C LYS A 329 -2.83 0.45 -20.44
N LYS A 330 -2.33 -0.33 -19.48
CA LYS A 330 -2.85 -1.71 -19.24
C LYS A 330 -4.29 -1.68 -18.79
N GLU A 331 -4.61 -0.79 -17.86
CA GLU A 331 -5.94 -0.71 -17.26
C GLU A 331 -6.99 -0.44 -18.34
N ILE A 332 -6.78 0.55 -19.21
CA ILE A 332 -7.66 0.86 -20.34
C ILE A 332 -7.69 -0.25 -21.42
N VAL A 333 -6.58 -0.95 -21.65
CA VAL A 333 -6.56 -2.13 -22.54
C VAL A 333 -7.36 -3.30 -21.95
N GLN A 334 -7.28 -3.52 -20.64
CA GLN A 334 -7.97 -4.61 -19.93
C GLN A 334 -9.40 -4.26 -19.48
N GLY A 335 -9.79 -2.99 -19.52
CA GLY A 335 -11.08 -2.52 -18.99
C GLY A 335 -11.13 -2.35 -17.46
N CYS A 336 -9.97 -2.38 -16.80
CA CYS A 336 -9.84 -1.88 -15.43
C CYS A 336 -9.99 -0.35 -15.46
N LEU A 337 -10.86 0.18 -14.61
CA LEU A 337 -11.22 1.60 -14.53
C LEU A 337 -11.24 2.08 -13.08
N ASP A 338 -10.69 1.25 -12.19
CA ASP A 338 -10.83 1.31 -10.74
C ASP A 338 -9.58 1.97 -10.12
N SER A 339 -8.81 2.69 -10.94
CA SER A 339 -7.60 3.43 -10.61
C SER A 339 -7.84 4.96 -10.57
N LEU A 340 -6.92 5.70 -9.97
CA LEU A 340 -7.08 7.14 -9.70
C LEU A 340 -7.42 7.97 -10.95
N ILE A 341 -6.79 7.71 -12.10
CA ILE A 341 -6.97 8.55 -13.30
C ILE A 341 -8.34 8.35 -13.97
N PRO A 342 -8.77 7.14 -14.36
CA PRO A 342 -10.12 6.92 -14.91
C PRO A 342 -11.23 7.47 -14.01
N LEU A 343 -11.12 7.24 -12.69
CA LEU A 343 -12.08 7.76 -11.72
C LEU A 343 -12.09 9.30 -11.62
N SER A 344 -10.96 9.95 -11.91
CA SER A 344 -10.80 11.41 -11.89
C SER A 344 -11.27 12.11 -13.18
N VAL A 345 -11.40 11.41 -14.32
CA VAL A 345 -11.75 12.01 -15.63
C VAL A 345 -13.02 12.86 -15.55
N SER A 346 -14.09 12.32 -14.95
CA SER A 346 -15.39 13.01 -14.84
C SER A 346 -15.35 14.27 -13.98
N VAL A 347 -14.41 14.34 -13.02
CA VAL A 347 -14.24 15.47 -12.09
C VAL A 347 -13.29 16.52 -12.67
N CYS A 348 -12.29 16.10 -13.45
CA CYS A 348 -11.27 16.98 -14.04
C CYS A 348 -11.66 17.49 -15.43
N GLY A 349 -12.71 16.94 -16.05
CA GLY A 349 -13.17 17.32 -17.39
C GLY A 349 -12.43 16.65 -18.55
N GLY A 350 -11.53 15.70 -18.27
CA GLY A 350 -10.77 14.96 -19.27
C GLY A 350 -9.60 14.18 -18.67
N VAL A 351 -9.02 13.28 -19.47
CA VAL A 351 -7.93 12.39 -19.02
C VAL A 351 -6.59 13.12 -18.86
N GLN A 352 -6.27 14.10 -19.72
CA GLN A 352 -5.09 14.94 -19.54
C GLN A 352 -5.21 15.77 -18.26
N GLN A 353 -6.37 16.39 -18.02
CA GLN A 353 -6.62 17.20 -16.83
C GLN A 353 -6.55 16.35 -15.54
N ALA A 354 -6.98 15.08 -15.60
CA ALA A 354 -6.79 14.15 -14.49
C ALA A 354 -5.30 13.83 -14.24
N ILE A 355 -4.50 13.66 -15.29
CA ILE A 355 -3.05 13.43 -15.22
C ILE A 355 -2.32 14.65 -14.64
N ASP A 356 -2.57 15.84 -15.18
CA ASP A 356 -1.99 17.11 -14.72
C ASP A 356 -2.36 17.36 -13.24
N ARG A 357 -3.59 17.00 -12.86
CA ARG A 357 -4.07 17.09 -11.49
C ARG A 357 -3.36 16.11 -10.56
N ALA A 358 -3.21 14.85 -10.95
CA ALA A 358 -2.52 13.86 -10.14
C ALA A 358 -1.02 14.21 -9.97
N GLN A 359 -0.36 14.78 -10.98
CA GLN A 359 1.00 15.33 -10.84
C GLN A 359 1.04 16.46 -9.79
N THR A 360 0.06 17.36 -9.82
CA THR A 360 -0.04 18.48 -8.85
C THR A 360 -0.25 17.96 -7.42
N ASP A 361 -1.14 16.99 -7.24
CA ASP A 361 -1.43 16.40 -5.93
C ASP A 361 -0.24 15.54 -5.40
N LEU A 362 0.56 14.93 -6.29
CA LEU A 362 1.82 14.23 -5.96
C LEU A 362 2.90 15.19 -5.47
N LEU A 363 3.13 16.31 -6.18
CA LEU A 363 4.05 17.37 -5.72
C LEU A 363 3.65 17.85 -4.32
N ALA A 364 2.35 18.12 -4.13
CA ALA A 364 1.83 18.52 -2.83
C ALA A 364 1.95 17.42 -1.75
N ALA A 365 2.02 16.14 -2.11
CA ALA A 365 2.26 15.04 -1.17
C ALA A 365 3.73 14.99 -0.72
N VAL A 366 4.68 15.22 -1.63
CA VAL A 366 6.11 15.37 -1.31
C VAL A 366 6.34 16.57 -0.38
N ASP A 367 5.72 17.72 -0.67
CA ASP A 367 5.79 18.90 0.21
C ASP A 367 5.24 18.62 1.63
N ARG A 368 4.16 17.82 1.75
CA ARG A 368 3.60 17.42 3.05
C ARG A 368 4.48 16.40 3.77
N PHE A 369 5.09 15.46 3.06
CA PHE A 369 6.05 14.52 3.62
C PHE A 369 7.27 15.27 4.20
N ASP A 370 7.88 16.18 3.44
CA ASP A 370 9.02 16.97 3.90
C ASP A 370 8.63 17.87 5.10
N ALA A 371 7.43 18.46 5.11
CA ALA A 371 6.94 19.26 6.23
C ALA A 371 6.67 18.45 7.50
N GLU A 372 6.11 17.24 7.39
CA GLU A 372 5.93 16.34 8.54
C GLU A 372 7.27 15.76 9.01
N ALA A 373 8.21 15.47 8.11
CA ALA A 373 9.57 15.07 8.43
C ALA A 373 10.30 16.13 9.27
N GLU A 374 10.32 17.39 8.80
CA GLU A 374 10.95 18.51 9.54
C GLU A 374 10.29 18.72 10.90
N LYS A 375 8.96 18.69 10.98
CA LYS A 375 8.19 18.78 12.23
C LYS A 375 8.49 17.64 13.22
N ILE A 376 8.77 16.43 12.73
CA ILE A 376 9.15 15.27 13.54
C ILE A 376 10.59 15.41 14.06
N LEU A 377 11.51 15.91 13.23
CA LEU A 377 12.94 15.98 13.55
C LEU A 377 13.34 17.23 14.37
N SER A 378 12.61 18.34 14.23
CA SER A 378 12.82 19.58 15.00
C SER A 378 11.94 19.69 16.24
N GLY A 379 10.82 18.96 16.29
CA GLY A 379 9.86 19.00 17.39
C GLY A 379 10.26 18.17 18.62
N PRO A 380 9.50 18.27 19.72
CA PRO A 380 9.69 17.39 20.88
C PRO A 380 9.48 15.92 20.49
N ASN A 381 10.53 15.11 20.64
CA ASN A 381 10.48 13.69 20.29
C ASN A 381 9.62 12.89 21.29
N THR A 382 8.34 12.69 20.96
CA THR A 382 7.39 11.87 21.72
C THR A 382 7.25 10.43 21.19
N THR A 383 8.03 10.08 20.15
CA THR A 383 7.84 8.84 19.39
C THR A 383 8.34 7.60 20.12
N GLY A 384 9.28 7.79 21.06
CA GLY A 384 10.02 6.74 21.75
C GLY A 384 11.34 6.36 21.08
N PHE A 385 11.49 6.57 19.77
CA PHE A 385 12.76 6.40 19.07
C PHE A 385 13.80 7.37 19.63
N SER A 386 15.08 7.00 19.67
CA SER A 386 16.14 7.99 19.82
C SER A 386 16.22 8.88 18.58
N ASP A 387 16.76 10.10 18.71
CA ASP A 387 16.83 11.04 17.58
C ASP A 387 17.62 10.48 16.38
N ARG A 388 18.56 9.55 16.63
CA ARG A 388 19.27 8.82 15.57
C ARG A 388 18.33 7.86 14.84
N GLU A 389 17.58 7.04 15.56
CA GLU A 389 16.66 6.08 14.97
C GLU A 389 15.47 6.77 14.28
N LEU A 390 15.04 7.93 14.81
CA LEU A 390 13.99 8.75 14.22
C LEU A 390 14.43 9.32 12.86
N ARG A 391 15.67 9.80 12.74
CA ARG A 391 16.27 10.16 11.44
C ARG A 391 16.31 8.97 10.48
N ILE A 392 16.82 7.82 10.93
CA ILE A 392 16.83 6.58 10.12
C ILE A 392 15.42 6.18 9.64
N PHE A 393 14.38 6.34 10.47
CA PHE A 393 13.01 6.06 10.07
C PHE A 393 12.49 7.04 9.02
N VAL A 394 12.71 8.35 9.22
CA VAL A 394 12.32 9.40 8.26
C VAL A 394 13.03 9.23 6.91
N ASP A 395 14.34 8.97 6.96
CA ASP A 395 15.16 8.78 5.77
C ASP A 395 14.81 7.46 5.06
N GLY A 396 14.61 6.35 5.80
CA GLY A 396 14.15 5.09 5.24
C GLY A 396 12.76 5.17 4.60
N CYS A 397 11.84 5.99 5.14
CA CYS A 397 10.55 6.25 4.49
C CYS A 397 10.75 6.95 3.14
N ARG A 398 11.76 7.83 3.03
CA ARG A 398 12.13 8.50 1.78
C ARG A 398 12.76 7.52 0.79
N ASP A 399 13.70 6.69 1.24
CA ASP A 399 14.32 5.63 0.45
C ASP A 399 13.28 4.69 -0.15
N CYS A 400 12.25 4.30 0.61
CA CYS A 400 11.17 3.45 0.14
C CYS A 400 10.45 4.05 -1.09
N TRP A 401 10.04 5.32 -1.03
CA TRP A 401 9.29 5.92 -2.13
C TRP A 401 10.18 6.39 -3.29
N VAL A 402 11.41 6.85 -3.05
CA VAL A 402 12.41 7.07 -4.11
C VAL A 402 12.71 5.75 -4.81
N GLY A 403 12.92 4.71 -4.03
CA GLY A 403 13.29 3.39 -4.49
C GLY A 403 12.19 2.71 -5.31
N ASN A 404 10.92 2.93 -4.96
CA ASN A 404 9.78 2.49 -5.77
C ASN A 404 9.77 3.13 -7.17
N PHE A 405 10.13 4.42 -7.28
CA PHE A 405 10.27 5.11 -8.57
C PHE A 405 11.48 4.59 -9.37
N ASN A 406 12.63 4.41 -8.73
CA ASN A 406 13.83 3.90 -9.41
C ASN A 406 13.69 2.44 -9.88
N TRP A 407 13.10 1.58 -9.05
CA TRP A 407 12.74 0.21 -9.46
C TRP A 407 11.73 0.23 -10.61
N SER A 408 10.70 1.07 -10.51
CA SER A 408 9.71 1.26 -11.57
C SER A 408 10.38 1.55 -12.92
N LEU A 409 11.29 2.53 -12.98
CA LEU A 409 11.95 2.91 -14.23
C LEU A 409 12.74 1.78 -14.93
N CYS A 410 13.17 0.76 -14.18
CA CYS A 410 14.10 -0.28 -14.66
C CYS A 410 13.47 -1.68 -14.76
N THR A 411 12.30 -1.92 -14.16
CA THR A 411 11.73 -3.27 -14.08
C THR A 411 10.88 -3.65 -15.29
N GLY A 412 11.12 -4.85 -15.80
CA GLY A 412 10.37 -5.45 -16.89
C GLY A 412 8.93 -5.82 -16.52
N ARG A 413 8.50 -5.71 -15.24
CA ARG A 413 7.07 -5.78 -14.86
C ARG A 413 6.24 -4.78 -15.66
N TYR A 414 6.81 -3.62 -15.93
CA TYR A 414 6.16 -2.53 -16.66
C TYR A 414 6.82 -2.22 -18.03
N GLY A 415 7.87 -2.91 -18.49
CA GLY A 415 8.38 -2.77 -19.87
C GLY A 415 8.75 -1.34 -20.33
N LEU A 416 9.42 -0.54 -19.49
CA LEU A 416 9.72 0.88 -19.77
C LEU A 416 10.89 1.17 -20.69
N ASP A 417 11.55 0.12 -21.17
CA ASP A 417 12.75 0.18 -21.99
C ASP A 417 12.60 1.03 -23.27
N ALA A 418 11.35 1.27 -23.71
CA ALA A 418 11.01 2.04 -24.91
C ALA A 418 10.76 3.55 -24.69
N ILE A 419 10.85 4.06 -23.46
CA ILE A 419 10.47 5.45 -23.14
C ILE A 419 11.68 6.38 -23.17
N ASP A 420 11.52 7.57 -23.75
CA ASP A 420 12.61 8.54 -23.89
C ASP A 420 13.11 9.05 -22.54
N GLN A 421 14.15 8.39 -22.05
CA GLN A 421 14.83 8.71 -20.79
C GLN A 421 15.49 10.09 -20.81
N LYS A 422 15.66 10.74 -21.97
CA LYS A 422 16.35 12.04 -22.11
C LYS A 422 15.45 13.24 -21.85
N GLY A 423 14.17 13.17 -22.21
CA GLY A 423 13.19 14.23 -22.00
C GLY A 423 12.36 14.08 -20.72
N GLY A 424 12.15 12.84 -20.26
CA GLY A 424 11.38 12.50 -19.06
C GLY A 424 9.87 12.67 -19.17
N SER A 425 9.37 13.59 -20.01
CA SER A 425 7.98 13.60 -20.48
C SER A 425 7.85 12.76 -21.75
N PHE A 426 6.71 12.07 -21.94
CA PHE A 426 6.46 11.23 -23.11
C PHE A 426 4.98 11.13 -23.47
N ASN A 427 4.67 10.80 -24.72
CA ASN A 427 3.29 10.58 -25.18
C ASN A 427 2.85 9.14 -24.92
N LEU A 428 1.63 8.97 -24.41
CA LEU A 428 1.01 7.67 -24.14
C LEU A 428 -0.34 7.59 -24.87
N SER A 429 -0.48 6.63 -25.80
CA SER A 429 -1.75 6.31 -26.46
C SER A 429 -2.51 5.24 -25.69
N LEU A 430 -3.81 5.49 -25.45
CA LEU A 430 -4.70 4.75 -24.55
C LEU A 430 -5.75 3.89 -25.29
#